data_AF-A0A2E3ZR84-F1
#
_entry.id   AF-A0A2E3ZR84-F1
#
_cell.length_a   1.000
_cell.length_b   1.000
_cell.length_c   1.000
_cell.angle_alpha   90.00
_cell.angle_beta   90.00
_cell.angle_gamma   90.00
#
_symmetry.space_group_name_H-M   'P 1'
#
loop_
_entity.id
_entity.type
_entity.pdbx_description
1 polymer ?
#
loop_
_entity_poly.entity_id
_entity_poly.type
_entity_poly.pdbx_seq_one_letter_code
_entity_poly.pdbx_strand_id
1 'polypeptide(L)'
;MLRLFAVIIIFGLNASNLLAQHHKIEGHKHDHHKGSHHIKVNDPWSRASVSKNGVVYLTIYNHGNYSENLLGASASVAKKVQLHTHKSENGILRMRQLKSISIPPKSFLHLKPGGHHIMLIGLIKKLKNGNSFPLQLRFEKAGTILVNVNILHAGALGNHSHHHSLPTTKKHHKH
;
A
#
# COMPACT_ATOMS: atom_id res chain seq x y z
N MET A 1 22.96 -30.72 79.66
CA MET A 1 22.73 -31.62 78.52
C MET A 1 23.18 -30.89 77.26
N LEU A 2 24.41 -31.13 76.75
CA LEU A 2 24.73 -31.96 75.57
C LEU A 2 23.96 -31.46 74.31
N ARG A 3 24.52 -30.95 73.20
CA ARG A 3 25.65 -31.37 72.32
C ARG A 3 26.11 -30.12 71.52
N LEU A 4 27.40 -29.77 71.44
CA LEU A 4 28.42 -30.16 70.42
C LEU A 4 28.04 -29.92 68.94
N PHE A 5 28.94 -29.22 68.22
CA PHE A 5 29.48 -29.38 66.84
C PHE A 5 29.78 -27.98 66.24
N ALA A 6 31.05 -27.55 66.20
CA ALA A 6 32.01 -27.69 65.08
C ALA A 6 31.76 -26.67 63.95
N VAL A 7 32.71 -26.04 63.24
CA VAL A 7 34.17 -25.96 63.18
C VAL A 7 34.46 -24.68 62.36
N ILE A 8 35.52 -23.94 62.70
CA ILE A 8 36.01 -22.76 61.98
C ILE A 8 36.81 -23.21 60.76
N ILE A 9 36.55 -22.68 59.56
CA ILE A 9 37.60 -22.42 58.54
C ILE A 9 37.24 -21.14 57.75
N ILE A 10 38.01 -20.08 57.99
CA ILE A 10 38.11 -18.90 57.14
C ILE A 10 39.26 -19.17 56.17
N PHE A 11 38.99 -19.11 54.86
CA PHE A 11 40.02 -18.91 53.83
C PHE A 11 39.47 -17.92 52.81
N GLY A 12 40.06 -16.73 52.78
CA GLY A 12 39.85 -15.75 51.73
C GLY A 12 40.72 -16.06 50.51
N LEU A 13 40.22 -15.71 49.33
CA LEU A 13 41.07 -15.37 48.18
C LEU A 13 40.28 -14.43 47.26
N ASN A 14 40.75 -13.18 47.20
CA ASN A 14 40.44 -12.22 46.15
C ASN A 14 41.23 -12.61 44.90
N ALA A 15 40.56 -12.76 43.76
CA ALA A 15 41.20 -12.72 42.45
C ALA A 15 40.22 -12.19 41.41
N SER A 16 40.41 -10.94 41.03
CA SER A 16 39.85 -10.32 39.84
C SER A 16 40.30 -11.10 38.61
N ASN A 17 39.35 -11.58 37.78
CA ASN A 17 39.64 -11.96 36.41
C ASN A 17 38.50 -11.52 35.49
N LEU A 18 38.90 -10.69 34.54
CA LEU A 18 38.19 -10.20 33.38
C LEU A 18 38.22 -11.29 32.30
N LEU A 19 37.07 -11.77 31.80
CA LEU A 19 36.79 -11.99 30.37
C LEU A 19 35.43 -12.66 30.13
N ALA A 20 34.79 -12.20 29.04
CA ALA A 20 33.89 -12.95 28.16
C ALA A 20 32.42 -13.17 28.57
N GLN A 21 31.57 -12.30 28.02
CA GLN A 21 30.37 -12.63 27.23
C GLN A 21 29.27 -13.48 27.89
N HIS A 22 28.18 -12.80 28.27
CA HIS A 22 26.89 -13.12 27.66
C HIS A 22 25.92 -11.93 27.78
N HIS A 23 25.69 -11.29 26.64
CA HIS A 23 24.55 -10.41 26.39
C HIS A 23 23.26 -11.16 26.74
N LYS A 24 22.59 -10.79 27.83
CA LYS A 24 21.17 -11.08 28.02
C LYS A 24 20.39 -9.83 27.65
N ILE A 25 20.31 -9.55 26.35
CA ILE A 25 19.27 -8.67 25.82
C ILE A 25 17.98 -9.47 25.95
N GLU A 26 17.15 -9.10 26.92
CA GLU A 26 15.76 -9.52 26.96
C GLU A 26 15.08 -8.98 25.70
N GLY A 27 14.92 -9.87 24.73
CA GLY A 27 14.22 -9.59 23.49
C GLY A 27 12.76 -9.32 23.81
N HIS A 28 12.40 -8.04 23.96
CA HIS A 28 11.04 -7.60 23.77
C HIS A 28 10.57 -8.08 22.39
N LYS A 29 9.67 -9.07 22.39
CA LYS A 29 8.86 -9.44 21.23
C LYS A 29 7.97 -8.24 20.91
N HIS A 30 8.48 -7.34 20.10
CA HIS A 30 7.67 -6.38 19.40
C HIS A 30 7.10 -7.07 18.16
N ASP A 31 5.99 -7.78 18.35
CA ASP A 31 5.02 -8.03 17.29
C ASP A 31 4.40 -6.68 16.89
N HIS A 32 5.18 -5.87 16.17
CA HIS A 32 4.67 -4.71 15.46
C HIS A 32 4.63 -5.05 13.99
N HIS A 33 3.39 -5.13 13.50
CA HIS A 33 2.97 -5.01 12.12
C HIS A 33 3.58 -3.74 11.49
N LYS A 34 4.88 -3.73 11.18
CA LYS A 34 5.60 -2.63 10.52
C LYS A 34 5.40 -2.68 9.00
N GLY A 35 4.16 -2.79 8.54
CA GLY A 35 3.84 -2.52 7.15
C GLY A 35 3.36 -1.08 7.03
N SER A 36 4.19 -0.14 6.53
CA SER A 36 3.80 1.13 5.87
C SER A 36 4.76 2.32 6.02
N HIS A 37 5.77 2.29 6.90
CA HIS A 37 6.51 3.53 7.21
C HIS A 37 7.21 4.21 6.02
N HIS A 38 7.48 3.50 4.91
CA HIS A 38 8.16 4.04 3.72
C HIS A 38 7.29 4.11 2.46
N ILE A 39 6.02 3.68 2.53
CA ILE A 39 5.09 3.71 1.40
C ILE A 39 3.89 4.59 1.74
N LYS A 40 3.69 5.63 0.94
CA LYS A 40 2.51 6.49 1.01
C LYS A 40 1.65 6.27 -0.23
N VAL A 41 0.36 6.02 -0.03
CA VAL A 41 -0.61 5.89 -1.11
C VAL A 41 -1.55 7.10 -1.10
N ASN A 42 -1.62 7.81 -2.22
CA ASN A 42 -2.40 9.03 -2.37
C ASN A 42 -3.53 8.84 -3.37
N ASP A 43 -4.65 9.47 -3.05
CA ASP A 43 -5.83 9.62 -3.89
C ASP A 43 -6.26 8.34 -4.63
N PRO A 44 -6.61 7.25 -3.93
CA PRO A 44 -7.15 6.08 -4.59
C PRO A 44 -8.56 6.35 -5.12
N TRP A 45 -8.77 6.14 -6.41
CA TRP A 45 -10.07 6.34 -7.03
C TRP A 45 -10.36 5.37 -8.17
N SER A 46 -11.64 5.20 -8.47
CA SER A 46 -12.16 4.37 -9.56
C SER A 46 -13.23 5.14 -10.33
N ARG A 47 -13.47 4.74 -11.58
CA ARG A 47 -14.64 5.22 -12.35
C ARG A 47 -15.87 4.41 -11.96
N ALA A 48 -17.02 5.07 -11.92
CA ALA A 48 -18.30 4.39 -11.92
C ALA A 48 -18.37 3.40 -13.09
N SER A 49 -18.79 2.17 -12.82
CA SER A 49 -18.70 1.09 -13.80
C SER A 49 -19.91 1.10 -14.72
N VAL A 50 -19.66 1.16 -16.03
CA VAL A 50 -20.68 0.94 -17.07
C VAL A 50 -20.70 -0.51 -17.57
N SER A 51 -19.66 -1.30 -17.25
CA SER A 51 -19.50 -2.69 -17.67
C SER A 51 -19.27 -3.63 -16.48
N LYS A 52 -19.03 -4.91 -16.75
CA LYS A 52 -18.65 -5.91 -15.73
C LYS A 52 -17.21 -5.77 -15.23
N ASN A 53 -16.45 -4.81 -15.75
CA ASN A 53 -15.07 -4.53 -15.32
C ASN A 53 -14.96 -3.09 -14.80
N GLY A 54 -14.01 -2.88 -13.91
CA GLY A 54 -13.66 -1.58 -13.36
C GLY A 54 -12.16 -1.34 -13.41
N VAL A 55 -11.75 -0.13 -13.07
CA VAL A 55 -10.34 0.27 -13.05
C VAL A 55 -10.08 1.14 -11.83
N VAL A 56 -8.93 0.97 -11.19
CA VAL A 56 -8.48 1.79 -10.07
C VAL A 56 -7.19 2.51 -10.45
N TYR A 57 -7.13 3.77 -10.04
CA TYR A 57 -6.04 4.71 -10.20
C TYR A 57 -5.64 5.24 -8.83
N LEU A 58 -4.36 5.52 -8.65
CA LEU A 58 -3.78 6.03 -7.41
C LEU A 58 -2.33 6.46 -7.66
N THR A 59 -1.74 7.19 -6.72
CA THR A 59 -0.29 7.45 -6.72
C THR A 59 0.35 6.78 -5.53
N ILE A 60 1.47 6.10 -5.74
CA ILE A 60 2.29 5.51 -4.67
C ILE A 60 3.60 6.28 -4.60
N TYR A 61 3.98 6.73 -3.42
CA TYR A 61 5.29 7.30 -3.14
C TYR A 61 6.08 6.33 -2.28
N ASN A 62 7.25 5.93 -2.78
CA ASN A 62 8.25 5.24 -1.97
C ASN A 62 9.22 6.26 -1.40
N HIS A 63 9.00 6.70 -0.16
CA HIS A 63 9.92 7.58 0.56
C HIS A 63 11.02 6.84 1.31
N GLY A 64 11.15 5.53 1.09
CA GLY A 64 12.25 4.72 1.60
C GLY A 64 13.57 4.95 0.86
N ASN A 65 14.60 4.26 1.34
CA ASN A 65 15.95 4.30 0.76
C ASN A 65 16.23 3.09 -0.15
N TYR A 66 15.29 2.15 -0.26
CA TYR A 66 15.40 0.96 -1.10
C TYR A 66 14.23 0.87 -2.07
N SER A 67 14.42 0.16 -3.18
CA SER A 67 13.34 -0.17 -4.10
C SER A 67 12.28 -1.02 -3.41
N GLU A 68 11.02 -0.77 -3.76
CA GLU A 68 9.84 -1.56 -3.38
C GLU A 68 9.23 -2.18 -4.65
N ASN A 69 8.47 -3.26 -4.49
CA ASN A 69 7.68 -3.84 -5.58
C ASN A 69 6.21 -3.93 -5.18
N LEU A 70 5.32 -3.37 -6.01
CA LEU A 70 3.88 -3.66 -5.93
C LEU A 70 3.64 -5.01 -6.59
N LEU A 71 3.31 -6.03 -5.80
CA LEU A 71 3.10 -7.42 -6.24
C LEU A 71 1.66 -7.69 -6.71
N GLY A 72 0.72 -6.81 -6.37
CA GLY A 72 -0.67 -6.94 -6.79
C GLY A 72 -1.63 -6.27 -5.84
N ALA A 73 -2.92 -6.52 -6.07
CA ALA A 73 -3.98 -6.00 -5.23
C ALA A 73 -5.12 -7.01 -5.12
N SER A 74 -6.01 -6.83 -4.14
CA SER A 74 -7.24 -7.59 -3.99
C SER A 74 -8.38 -6.70 -3.47
N ALA A 75 -9.60 -6.98 -3.90
CA ALA A 75 -10.81 -6.30 -3.45
C ALA A 75 -12.00 -7.25 -3.56
N SER A 76 -12.90 -7.21 -2.58
CA SER A 76 -14.10 -8.05 -2.54
C SER A 76 -15.14 -7.68 -3.61
N VAL A 77 -15.01 -6.51 -4.23
CA VAL A 77 -15.94 -6.03 -5.26
C VAL A 77 -15.76 -6.70 -6.63
N ALA A 78 -14.70 -7.47 -6.83
CA ALA A 78 -14.35 -8.09 -8.11
C ALA A 78 -13.87 -9.54 -7.95
N LYS A 79 -14.11 -10.37 -8.96
CA LYS A 79 -13.63 -11.76 -8.99
C LYS A 79 -12.10 -11.86 -9.12
N LYS A 80 -11.48 -10.96 -9.86
CA LYS A 80 -10.02 -10.89 -10.05
C LYS A 80 -9.56 -9.45 -10.05
N VAL A 81 -8.37 -9.22 -9.52
CA VAL A 81 -7.70 -7.92 -9.51
C VAL A 81 -6.30 -8.09 -10.08
N GLN A 82 -5.93 -7.25 -11.03
CA GLN A 82 -4.69 -7.40 -11.79
C GLN A 82 -3.98 -6.05 -11.99
N LEU A 83 -2.65 -6.07 -12.03
CA LEU A 83 -1.85 -4.90 -12.43
C LEU A 83 -1.72 -4.88 -13.95
N HIS A 84 -1.99 -3.75 -14.58
CA HIS A 84 -1.96 -3.60 -16.03
C HIS A 84 -1.11 -2.38 -16.42
N THR A 85 -0.55 -2.42 -17.62
CA THR A 85 0.14 -1.30 -18.27
C THR A 85 -0.35 -1.11 -19.69
N HIS A 86 -0.16 0.09 -20.22
CA HIS A 86 -0.24 0.38 -21.64
C HIS A 86 1.18 0.34 -22.20
N LYS A 87 1.46 -0.57 -23.14
CA LYS A 87 2.70 -0.54 -23.94
C LYS A 87 2.35 -0.26 -25.39
N SER A 88 3.11 0.63 -26.01
CA SER A 88 3.11 0.76 -27.47
C SER A 88 3.96 -0.36 -28.03
N GLU A 89 3.34 -1.34 -28.67
CA GLU A 89 4.02 -2.36 -29.46
C GLU A 89 3.66 -2.09 -30.92
N ASN A 90 4.66 -1.74 -31.74
CA ASN A 90 4.51 -1.43 -33.17
C ASN A 90 3.50 -0.31 -33.47
N GLY A 91 3.48 0.76 -32.65
CA GLY A 91 2.55 1.88 -32.80
C GLY A 91 1.13 1.60 -32.30
N ILE A 92 0.86 0.39 -31.81
CA ILE A 92 -0.44 0.00 -31.25
C ILE A 92 -0.33 -0.02 -29.73
N LEU A 93 -1.14 0.79 -29.07
CA LEU A 93 -1.32 0.75 -27.61
C LEU A 93 -2.05 -0.53 -27.20
N ARG A 94 -1.35 -1.42 -26.49
CA ARG A 94 -1.93 -2.65 -25.94
C ARG A 94 -1.87 -2.64 -24.42
N MET A 95 -2.98 -3.08 -23.81
CA MET A 95 -3.03 -3.37 -22.38
C MET A 95 -2.37 -4.72 -22.11
N ARG A 96 -1.44 -4.75 -21.14
CA ARG A 96 -0.74 -5.97 -20.74
C ARG A 96 -0.75 -6.12 -19.23
N GLN A 97 -1.09 -7.32 -18.77
CA GLN A 97 -0.98 -7.68 -17.35
C GLN A 97 0.49 -7.73 -16.93
N LEU A 98 0.77 -7.19 -15.73
CA LEU A 98 2.04 -7.25 -15.05
C LEU A 98 1.94 -8.16 -13.82
N LYS A 99 3.03 -8.88 -13.51
CA LYS A 99 3.15 -9.66 -12.26
C LYS A 99 3.51 -8.78 -11.06
N SER A 100 4.28 -7.73 -11.30
CA SER A 100 4.64 -6.72 -10.32
C SER A 100 5.02 -5.40 -11.01
N ILE A 101 5.11 -4.32 -10.23
CA ILE A 101 5.63 -3.03 -10.68
C ILE A 101 6.69 -2.55 -9.68
N SER A 102 7.90 -2.28 -10.16
CA SER A 102 8.99 -1.74 -9.34
C SER A 102 8.80 -0.25 -9.06
N ILE A 103 9.10 0.15 -7.82
CA ILE A 103 9.02 1.53 -7.32
C ILE A 103 10.39 1.86 -6.70
N PRO A 104 11.27 2.56 -7.45
CA PRO A 104 12.58 2.95 -6.93
C PRO A 104 12.48 3.80 -5.66
N PRO A 105 13.56 3.90 -4.86
CA PRO A 105 13.56 4.78 -3.69
C PRO A 105 13.33 6.23 -4.09
N LYS A 106 12.74 7.00 -3.17
CA LYS A 106 12.39 8.43 -3.34
C LYS A 106 11.61 8.73 -4.62
N SER A 107 10.86 7.76 -5.15
CA SER A 107 10.18 7.87 -6.45
C SER A 107 8.68 7.62 -6.35
N PHE A 108 7.96 8.12 -7.36
CA PHE A 108 6.52 7.95 -7.49
C PHE A 108 6.17 6.91 -8.56
N LEU A 109 5.20 6.06 -8.25
CA LEU A 109 4.49 5.25 -9.23
C LEU A 109 3.09 5.84 -9.43
N HIS A 110 2.80 6.30 -10.64
CA HIS A 110 1.49 6.82 -11.02
C HIS A 110 0.67 5.75 -11.73
N LEU A 111 -0.42 5.33 -11.10
CA LEU A 111 -1.45 4.54 -11.75
C LEU A 111 -2.55 5.49 -12.23
N LYS A 112 -2.56 5.79 -13.52
CA LYS A 112 -3.39 6.85 -14.13
C LYS A 112 -3.97 6.41 -15.48
N PRO A 113 -5.04 7.07 -15.97
CA PRO A 113 -5.56 6.82 -17.31
C PRO A 113 -4.45 6.87 -18.38
N GLY A 114 -4.41 5.87 -19.27
CA GLY A 114 -3.41 5.75 -20.32
C GLY A 114 -2.03 5.22 -19.88
N GLY A 115 -1.83 4.93 -18.59
CA GLY A 115 -0.60 4.35 -18.05
C GLY A 115 -0.85 3.06 -17.27
N HIS A 116 -0.07 2.86 -16.20
CA HIS A 116 -0.32 1.79 -15.26
C HIS A 116 -1.69 1.94 -14.59
N HIS A 117 -2.35 0.83 -14.30
CA HIS A 117 -3.62 0.83 -13.59
C HIS A 117 -3.92 -0.54 -12.97
N ILE A 118 -4.85 -0.56 -12.02
CA ILE A 118 -5.33 -1.81 -11.42
C ILE A 118 -6.67 -2.16 -12.08
N MET A 119 -6.71 -3.28 -12.78
CA MET A 119 -7.91 -3.77 -13.45
C MET A 119 -8.73 -4.64 -12.50
N LEU A 120 -10.02 -4.32 -12.35
CA LEU A 120 -11.01 -5.10 -11.63
C LEU A 120 -11.84 -5.91 -12.63
N ILE A 121 -11.68 -7.22 -12.61
CA ILE A 121 -12.32 -8.12 -13.58
C ILE A 121 -13.47 -8.86 -12.92
N GLY A 122 -14.64 -8.81 -13.56
CA GLY A 122 -15.84 -9.49 -13.08
C GLY A 122 -16.34 -8.89 -11.76
N LEU A 123 -16.74 -7.61 -11.81
CA LEU A 123 -17.38 -6.91 -10.72
C LEU A 123 -18.62 -7.69 -10.22
N ILE A 124 -18.71 -7.87 -8.90
CA ILE A 124 -19.84 -8.53 -8.24
C ILE A 124 -21.05 -7.59 -8.20
N LYS A 125 -20.79 -6.29 -8.04
CA LYS A 125 -21.80 -5.21 -8.08
C LYS A 125 -21.24 -4.03 -8.89
N LYS A 126 -22.13 -3.27 -9.52
CA LYS A 126 -21.75 -2.03 -10.22
C LYS A 126 -21.12 -1.05 -9.23
N LEU A 127 -20.00 -0.45 -9.62
CA LEU A 127 -19.39 0.68 -8.92
C LEU A 127 -20.23 1.94 -9.20
N LYS A 128 -20.77 2.54 -8.15
CA LYS A 128 -21.65 3.72 -8.24
C LYS A 128 -20.89 4.97 -7.80
N ASN A 129 -21.05 6.06 -8.54
CA ASN A 129 -20.47 7.36 -8.22
C ASN A 129 -20.84 7.79 -6.78
N GLY A 130 -19.88 8.36 -6.05
CA GLY A 130 -20.05 8.80 -4.66
C GLY A 130 -19.82 7.71 -3.61
N ASN A 131 -19.82 6.44 -3.98
CA ASN A 131 -19.50 5.34 -3.07
C ASN A 131 -17.98 5.13 -2.98
N SER A 132 -17.56 4.26 -2.06
CA SER A 132 -16.18 3.78 -1.99
C SER A 132 -16.11 2.28 -1.71
N PHE A 133 -14.92 1.70 -1.86
CA PHE A 133 -14.65 0.32 -1.46
C PHE A 133 -13.20 0.13 -0.99
N PRO A 134 -12.93 -0.84 -0.10
CA PRO A 134 -11.58 -1.17 0.32
C PRO A 134 -10.80 -1.91 -0.78
N LEU A 135 -9.54 -1.52 -0.95
CA LEU A 135 -8.56 -2.20 -1.81
C LEU A 135 -7.32 -2.54 -0.98
N GLN A 136 -6.89 -3.79 -1.01
CA GLN A 136 -5.65 -4.23 -0.41
C GLN A 136 -4.55 -4.21 -1.46
N LEU A 137 -3.49 -3.43 -1.22
CA LEU A 137 -2.28 -3.39 -2.04
C LEU A 137 -1.21 -4.26 -1.37
N ARG A 138 -0.61 -5.18 -2.13
CA ARG A 138 0.44 -6.07 -1.61
C ARG A 138 1.78 -5.62 -2.13
N PHE A 139 2.64 -5.20 -1.22
CA PHE A 139 4.03 -4.85 -1.46
C PHE A 139 4.95 -5.98 -1.01
N GLU A 140 6.12 -6.06 -1.63
CA GLU A 140 7.11 -7.08 -1.31
C GLU A 140 7.70 -6.89 0.09
N LYS A 141 8.08 -5.66 0.45
CA LYS A 141 8.72 -5.36 1.75
C LYS A 141 7.78 -4.67 2.73
N ALA A 142 6.97 -3.72 2.26
CA ALA A 142 6.00 -3.02 3.11
C ALA A 142 4.78 -3.88 3.49
N GLY A 143 4.65 -5.10 2.98
CA GLY A 143 3.52 -5.98 3.27
C GLY A 143 2.22 -5.49 2.64
N THR A 144 1.10 -5.72 3.31
CA THR A 144 -0.23 -5.34 2.79
C THR A 144 -0.67 -4.00 3.34
N ILE A 145 -1.07 -3.08 2.47
CA ILE A 145 -1.63 -1.78 2.82
C ILE A 145 -3.07 -1.72 2.34
N LEU A 146 -4.00 -1.43 3.27
CA LEU A 146 -5.40 -1.23 2.98
C LEU A 146 -5.67 0.24 2.64
N VAL A 147 -6.33 0.50 1.52
CA VAL A 147 -6.73 1.85 1.10
C VAL A 147 -8.21 1.89 0.74
N ASN A 148 -8.85 3.04 0.95
CA ASN A 148 -10.23 3.27 0.51
C ASN A 148 -10.23 3.91 -0.89
N VAL A 149 -10.92 3.29 -1.84
CA VAL A 149 -11.01 3.74 -3.22
C VAL A 149 -12.33 4.46 -3.44
N ASN A 150 -12.26 5.77 -3.72
CA ASN A 150 -13.43 6.59 -4.01
C ASN A 150 -13.91 6.36 -5.45
N ILE A 151 -15.21 6.18 -5.65
CA ILE A 151 -15.79 6.00 -6.98
C ILE A 151 -16.25 7.35 -7.50
N LEU A 152 -15.59 7.84 -8.54
CA LEU A 152 -15.92 9.07 -9.24
C LEU A 152 -16.84 8.77 -10.44
N HIS A 153 -17.34 9.83 -11.08
CA HIS A 153 -18.16 9.71 -12.29
C HIS A 153 -17.39 8.99 -13.43
N ALA A 154 -18.12 8.40 -14.38
CA ALA A 154 -17.54 7.51 -15.40
C ALA A 154 -16.49 8.17 -16.31
N GLY A 155 -16.59 9.49 -16.52
CA GLY A 155 -15.65 10.29 -17.32
C GLY A 155 -14.44 10.85 -16.56
N ALA A 156 -14.29 10.56 -15.26
CA ALA A 156 -13.27 11.20 -14.44
C ALA A 156 -11.84 10.89 -14.96
N LEU A 157 -10.98 11.92 -14.89
CA LEU A 157 -9.55 11.83 -15.20
C LEU A 157 -8.66 11.82 -13.94
N GLY A 158 -9.28 11.95 -12.75
CA GLY A 158 -8.61 12.07 -11.45
C GLY A 158 -8.83 13.46 -10.85
N ASN A 159 -8.61 13.59 -9.53
CA ASN A 159 -8.69 14.88 -8.85
C ASN A 159 -7.47 15.73 -9.19
N HIS A 160 -7.53 16.42 -10.33
CA HIS A 160 -7.02 17.79 -10.37
C HIS A 160 -8.14 18.63 -9.80
N SER A 161 -7.89 19.33 -8.69
CA SER A 161 -8.77 20.36 -8.16
C SER A 161 -9.01 21.44 -9.22
N HIS A 162 -9.95 21.16 -10.13
CA HIS A 162 -10.54 22.13 -11.02
C HIS A 162 -11.94 22.40 -10.51
N HIS A 163 -12.00 23.50 -9.78
CA HIS A 163 -13.19 24.31 -9.54
C HIS A 163 -13.97 24.48 -10.85
N HIS A 164 -14.99 23.64 -11.06
CA HIS A 164 -15.85 23.71 -12.23
C HIS A 164 -17.00 24.69 -11.93
N SER A 165 -16.78 25.97 -12.20
CA SER A 165 -17.87 26.92 -12.38
C SER A 165 -18.53 26.58 -13.72
N LEU A 166 -19.78 26.10 -13.69
CA LEU A 166 -20.62 26.00 -14.88
C LEU A 166 -20.94 27.44 -15.36
N PRO A 167 -20.77 27.79 -16.65
CA PRO A 167 -21.43 28.97 -17.17
C PRO A 167 -22.91 28.65 -17.32
N THR A 168 -23.76 29.32 -16.52
CA THR A 168 -25.20 29.37 -16.74
C THR A 168 -25.45 30.06 -18.09
N THR A 169 -25.85 29.29 -19.10
CA THR A 169 -26.40 29.88 -20.33
C THR A 169 -27.73 30.54 -20.00
N LYS A 170 -27.70 31.87 -19.84
CA LYS A 170 -28.90 32.71 -19.84
C LYS A 170 -29.59 32.53 -21.19
N LYS A 171 -30.78 31.92 -21.17
CA LYS A 171 -31.77 31.99 -22.25
C LYS A 171 -32.15 33.47 -22.42
N HIS A 172 -31.69 34.12 -23.48
CA HIS A 172 -32.26 35.39 -23.92
C HIS A 172 -33.42 35.07 -24.87
N HIS A 173 -34.64 35.18 -24.35
CA HIS A 173 -35.80 35.52 -25.18
C HIS A 173 -35.60 36.99 -25.61
N LYS A 174 -35.78 37.27 -26.89
CA LYS A 174 -36.15 38.59 -27.37
C LYS A 174 -37.31 38.43 -28.34
N HIS A 175 -38.36 39.21 -28.03
CA HIS A 175 -39.51 39.51 -28.86
C HIS A 175 -39.10 40.17 -30.18
#